data_AF-A0A356UFD0-F1
#
_entry.id   AF-A0A356UFD0-F1
#
_cell.length_a   1.000
_cell.length_b   1.000
_cell.length_c   1.000
_cell.angle_alpha   90.00
_cell.angle_beta   90.00
_cell.angle_gamma   90.00
#
_symmetry.space_group_name_H-M   'P 1'
#
loop_
_entity.id
_entity.type
_entity.pdbx_description
1 polymer ?
#
loop_
_entity_poly.entity_id
_entity_poly.type
_entity_poly.pdbx_seq_one_letter_code
_entity_poly.pdbx_strand_id
1 'polypeptide(L)'
;MENNDARRIIKNTFEQEFNEGRYSHLIRNMLEFNESTAFNARVGYNIPKAFRDHIKKYHRVGKYIDPNGKVLDVLVVSLKKEEALGRARTMQRNFVAWYLNDNEKEAALAAFHADGSIEWRCSFVRI
;
A
#
# COMPACT_ATOMS: atom_id res chain seq x y z
N MET A 1 19.31 13.18 7.09
CA MET A 1 18.46 13.69 5.99
C MET A 1 18.31 15.19 6.20
N GLU A 2 18.75 16.02 5.25
CA GLU A 2 18.54 17.46 5.36
C GLU A 2 17.06 17.80 5.16
N ASN A 3 16.56 18.86 5.81
CA ASN A 3 15.14 19.24 5.76
C ASN A 3 14.62 19.40 4.31
N ASN A 4 15.50 19.83 3.39
CA ASN A 4 15.19 19.99 1.98
C ASN A 4 14.98 18.65 1.24
N ASP A 5 15.71 17.60 1.61
CA ASP A 5 15.58 16.28 0.99
C ASP A 5 14.27 15.60 1.36
N ALA A 6 13.87 15.67 2.64
CA ALA A 6 12.62 15.11 3.12
C ALA A 6 11.42 15.72 2.37
N ARG A 7 11.40 17.05 2.24
CA ARG A 7 10.35 17.78 1.50
C ARG A 7 10.32 17.37 0.03
N ARG A 8 11.49 17.22 -0.60
CA ARG A 8 11.59 16.79 -2.00
C ARG A 8 11.05 15.37 -2.20
N ILE A 9 11.38 14.43 -1.32
CA ILE A 9 10.88 13.05 -1.40
C ILE A 9 9.36 13.02 -1.26
N ILE A 10 8.81 13.74 -0.29
CA ILE A 10 7.35 13.83 -0.07
C ILE A 10 6.67 14.40 -1.31
N LYS A 11 7.12 15.56 -1.81
CA LYS A 11 6.54 16.20 -3.01
C LYS A 11 6.60 15.30 -4.24
N ASN A 12 7.77 14.74 -4.53
CA ASN A 12 7.96 13.85 -5.68
C ASN A 12 7.07 12.61 -5.59
N THR A 13 6.75 12.14 -4.38
CA THR A 13 5.91 10.96 -4.19
C THR A 13 4.42 11.28 -4.30
N PHE A 14 3.95 12.32 -3.62
CA PHE A 14 2.51 12.58 -3.45
C PHE A 14 1.89 13.60 -4.41
N GLU A 15 2.67 14.49 -5.03
CA GLU A 15 2.15 15.52 -5.96
C GLU A 15 2.09 15.03 -7.43
N GLN A 16 2.13 13.71 -7.64
CA GLN A 16 2.14 13.07 -8.96
C GLN A 16 1.31 11.79 -8.95
N GLU A 17 1.04 11.21 -10.12
CA GLU A 17 0.44 9.88 -10.23
C GLU A 17 1.24 8.83 -9.44
N PHE A 18 0.56 7.78 -9.01
CA PHE A 18 1.22 6.71 -8.27
C PHE A 18 2.37 6.10 -9.08
N ASN A 19 3.54 6.01 -8.45
CA ASN A 19 4.68 5.29 -8.97
C ASN A 19 5.28 4.46 -7.84
N GLU A 20 5.32 3.15 -8.06
CA GLU A 20 5.81 2.21 -7.04
C GLU A 20 7.26 2.48 -6.65
N GLY A 21 8.13 2.85 -7.61
CA GLY A 21 9.52 3.20 -7.32
C GLY A 21 9.65 4.40 -6.37
N ARG A 22 8.84 5.45 -6.59
CA ARG A 22 8.80 6.62 -5.68
C ARG A 22 8.21 6.25 -4.32
N TYR A 23 7.18 5.43 -4.29
CA TYR A 23 6.60 4.93 -3.04
C TYR A 23 7.61 4.11 -2.24
N SER A 24 8.27 3.12 -2.86
CA SER A 24 9.33 2.34 -2.22
C SER A 24 10.49 3.23 -1.75
N HIS A 25 10.90 4.22 -2.55
CA HIS A 25 11.92 5.17 -2.14
C HIS A 25 11.51 5.97 -0.90
N LEU A 26 10.28 6.48 -0.84
CA LEU A 26 9.75 7.13 0.37
C LEU A 26 9.83 6.18 1.57
N ILE A 27 9.34 4.94 1.43
CA ILE A 27 9.33 3.99 2.56
C ILE A 27 10.75 3.63 3.02
N ARG A 28 11.73 3.44 2.12
CA ARG A 28 13.14 3.20 2.50
C ARG A 28 13.76 4.35 3.30
N ASN A 29 13.32 5.58 3.05
CA ASN A 29 13.76 6.75 3.81
C ASN A 29 13.04 6.87 5.17
N MET A 30 12.02 6.06 5.44
CA MET A 30 11.29 6.02 6.71
C MET A 30 11.59 4.76 7.53
N LEU A 31 11.76 3.61 6.88
CA LEU A 31 11.84 2.28 7.48
C LEU A 31 12.87 1.43 6.73
N GLU A 32 13.64 0.62 7.47
CA GLU A 32 14.50 -0.43 6.91
C GLU A 32 13.66 -1.68 6.57
N PHE A 33 12.83 -1.59 5.52
CA PHE A 33 11.98 -2.71 5.12
C PHE A 33 12.68 -3.64 4.12
N ASN A 34 12.41 -4.94 4.25
CA ASN A 34 13.04 -5.98 3.43
C ASN A 34 12.21 -6.27 2.16
N GLU A 35 12.68 -5.76 1.03
CA GLU A 35 12.09 -5.97 -0.30
C GLU A 35 12.20 -7.43 -0.80
N SER A 36 13.15 -8.24 -0.28
CA SER A 36 13.24 -9.66 -0.69
C SER A 36 12.04 -10.50 -0.25
N THR A 37 11.19 -9.92 0.63
CA THR A 37 9.95 -10.54 1.09
C THR A 37 8.75 -10.16 0.22
N ALA A 38 8.96 -9.42 -0.87
CA ALA A 38 7.92 -9.10 -1.83
C ALA A 38 7.22 -10.37 -2.34
N PHE A 39 5.94 -10.24 -2.70
CA PHE A 39 5.22 -11.31 -3.42
C PHE A 39 4.54 -10.74 -4.66
N ASN A 40 4.40 -11.57 -5.69
CA ASN A 40 3.82 -11.17 -6.97
C ASN A 40 2.34 -10.79 -6.88
N ALA A 41 1.88 -9.96 -7.81
CA ALA A 41 0.49 -9.51 -7.87
C ALA A 41 -0.53 -10.65 -7.79
N ARG A 42 -1.39 -10.58 -6.77
CA ARG A 42 -2.58 -11.41 -6.62
C ARG A 42 -3.74 -10.77 -7.38
N VAL A 43 -4.36 -11.54 -8.26
CA VAL A 43 -5.45 -11.11 -9.15
C VAL A 43 -6.62 -12.11 -9.11
N GLY A 44 -7.81 -11.65 -9.53
CA GLY A 44 -8.97 -12.51 -9.78
C GLY A 44 -9.40 -13.31 -8.54
N TYR A 45 -9.38 -14.63 -8.65
CA TYR A 45 -9.80 -15.54 -7.57
C TYR A 45 -8.92 -15.46 -6.31
N ASN A 46 -7.68 -14.97 -6.43
CA ASN A 46 -6.78 -14.73 -5.30
C ASN A 46 -7.13 -13.49 -4.47
N ILE A 47 -8.14 -12.73 -4.90
CA ILE A 47 -8.76 -11.64 -4.13
C ILE A 47 -10.05 -12.19 -3.53
N PRO A 48 -10.40 -11.92 -2.26
CA PRO A 48 -11.67 -12.36 -1.70
C PRO A 48 -12.86 -11.82 -2.48
N LYS A 49 -13.92 -12.63 -2.61
CA LYS A 49 -15.10 -12.29 -3.40
C LYS A 49 -15.68 -10.91 -3.04
N ALA A 50 -15.70 -10.57 -1.75
CA ALA A 50 -16.21 -9.29 -1.24
C ALA A 50 -15.46 -8.04 -1.75
N PHE A 51 -14.23 -8.18 -2.26
CA PHE A 51 -13.42 -7.06 -2.74
C PHE A 51 -13.17 -7.08 -4.26
N ARG A 52 -13.55 -8.16 -4.96
CA ARG A 52 -13.24 -8.34 -6.40
C ARG A 52 -13.86 -7.28 -7.30
N ASP A 53 -15.00 -6.71 -6.92
CA ASP A 53 -15.65 -5.66 -7.70
C ASP A 53 -14.93 -4.31 -7.61
N HIS A 54 -14.08 -4.14 -6.59
CA HIS A 54 -13.37 -2.90 -6.31
C HIS A 54 -11.86 -2.99 -6.54
N ILE A 55 -11.26 -4.15 -6.31
CA ILE A 55 -9.80 -4.35 -6.38
C ILE A 55 -9.46 -5.14 -7.64
N LYS A 56 -8.56 -4.57 -8.45
CA LYS A 56 -8.02 -5.19 -9.66
C LYS A 56 -6.90 -6.17 -9.32
N LYS A 57 -5.97 -5.75 -8.46
CA LYS A 57 -4.82 -6.54 -8.01
C LYS A 57 -4.23 -5.95 -6.73
N TYR A 58 -3.44 -6.74 -6.02
CA TYR A 58 -2.59 -6.23 -4.96
C TYR A 58 -1.30 -7.06 -4.84
N HIS A 59 -0.26 -6.45 -4.30
CA HIS A 59 0.99 -7.12 -3.97
C HIS A 59 1.66 -6.51 -2.75
N ARG A 60 2.62 -7.25 -2.18
CA ARG A 60 3.52 -6.72 -1.15
C ARG A 60 4.85 -6.35 -1.77
N VAL A 61 5.30 -5.14 -1.49
CA VAL A 61 6.59 -4.58 -1.88
C VAL A 61 7.70 -5.07 -0.93
N GLY A 62 7.37 -5.26 0.34
CA GLY A 62 8.25 -5.84 1.34
C GLY A 62 7.64 -5.74 2.73
N LYS A 63 8.43 -6.05 3.75
CA LYS A 63 7.99 -5.97 5.15
C LYS A 63 9.05 -5.32 6.03
N TYR A 64 8.59 -4.57 7.01
CA TYR A 64 9.40 -4.07 8.12
C TYR A 64 9.06 -4.89 9.38
N ILE A 65 10.07 -5.14 10.21
CA ILE A 65 9.90 -5.77 11.53
C ILE A 65 10.40 -4.76 12.56
N ASP A 66 9.54 -4.38 13.50
CA ASP A 66 9.92 -3.46 14.57
C ASP A 66 10.85 -4.15 15.60
N PRO A 67 11.51 -3.39 16.49
CA PRO A 67 12.39 -3.97 17.52
C PRO A 67 11.69 -4.94 18.50
N ASN A 68 10.35 -4.93 18.56
CA ASN A 68 9.54 -5.83 19.38
C ASN A 68 9.07 -7.08 18.59
N GLY A 69 9.48 -7.22 17.33
CA GLY A 69 9.10 -8.33 16.46
C GLY A 69 7.77 -8.16 15.73
N LYS A 70 7.10 -7.00 15.82
CA LYS A 70 5.83 -6.74 15.11
C LYS A 70 6.07 -6.49 13.64
N VAL A 71 5.22 -7.04 12.78
CA VAL A 71 5.38 -6.97 11.34
C VAL A 71 4.50 -5.90 10.73
N LEU A 72 5.10 -5.07 9.88
CA LEU A 72 4.43 -4.10 9.03
C LEU A 72 4.66 -4.48 7.57
N ASP A 73 3.61 -4.86 6.85
CA ASP A 73 3.69 -5.15 5.43
C ASP A 73 3.45 -3.88 4.59
N VAL A 74 4.25 -3.69 3.53
CA VAL A 74 4.12 -2.56 2.59
C VAL A 74 3.39 -3.06 1.36
N LEU A 75 2.18 -2.56 1.14
CA LEU A 75 1.27 -3.03 0.10
C LEU A 75 1.06 -1.99 -1.00
N VAL A 76 0.83 -2.50 -2.20
CA VAL A 76 0.27 -1.74 -3.33
C VAL A 76 -1.03 -2.41 -3.73
N VAL A 77 -2.09 -1.61 -3.85
CA VAL A 77 -3.45 -2.06 -4.17
C VAL A 77 -3.96 -1.25 -5.36
N SER A 78 -4.11 -1.92 -6.49
CA SER A 78 -4.68 -1.31 -7.70
C SER A 78 -6.20 -1.49 -7.68
N LEU A 79 -6.92 -0.38 -7.77
CA LEU A 79 -8.37 -0.32 -7.75
C LEU A 79 -8.95 -0.34 -9.16
N LYS A 80 -10.19 -0.81 -9.27
CA LYS A 80 -10.98 -0.66 -10.49
C LYS A 80 -11.44 0.81 -10.62
N LYS A 81 -11.40 1.33 -11.84
CA LYS A 81 -11.48 2.77 -12.13
C LYS A 81 -12.80 3.44 -11.70
N GLU A 82 -13.88 2.69 -11.57
CA GLU A 82 -15.25 3.22 -11.37
C GLU A 82 -15.46 3.89 -9.98
N GLU A 83 -14.57 3.62 -9.00
CA GLU A 83 -14.77 4.05 -7.60
C GLU A 83 -13.50 4.58 -6.91
N ALA A 84 -12.44 4.82 -7.68
CA ALA A 84 -11.04 4.77 -7.25
C ALA A 84 -10.69 5.40 -5.89
N LEU A 85 -11.18 6.60 -5.52
CA LEU A 85 -10.69 7.23 -4.27
C LEU A 85 -11.76 7.90 -3.40
N GLY A 86 -12.83 8.44 -4.00
CA GLY A 86 -13.83 9.23 -3.28
C GLY A 86 -14.84 8.43 -2.47
N ARG A 87 -15.18 7.19 -2.86
CA ARG A 87 -16.38 6.49 -2.35
C ARG A 87 -16.13 5.27 -1.47
N ALA A 88 -14.88 4.85 -1.26
CA ALA A 88 -14.60 3.52 -0.72
C ALA A 88 -13.54 3.46 0.41
N ARG A 89 -13.38 4.53 1.22
CA ARG A 89 -12.44 4.53 2.36
C ARG A 89 -12.67 3.35 3.32
N THR A 90 -13.94 3.07 3.64
CA THR A 90 -14.32 1.93 4.47
C THR A 90 -13.93 0.61 3.81
N MET A 91 -14.19 0.43 2.50
CA MET A 91 -13.82 -0.79 1.77
C MET A 91 -12.30 -0.99 1.70
N GLN A 92 -11.53 0.08 1.44
CA GLN A 92 -10.07 0.05 1.44
C GLN A 92 -9.50 -0.38 2.79
N ARG A 93 -9.99 0.22 3.88
CA ARG A 93 -9.60 -0.17 5.25
C ARG A 93 -10.00 -1.61 5.55
N ASN A 94 -11.21 -2.01 5.17
CA ASN A 94 -11.70 -3.38 5.38
C ASN A 94 -10.89 -4.41 4.60
N PHE A 95 -10.45 -4.08 3.39
CA PHE A 95 -9.55 -4.93 2.62
C PHE A 95 -8.22 -5.14 3.34
N VAL A 96 -7.61 -4.07 3.87
CA VAL A 96 -6.34 -4.19 4.61
C VAL A 96 -6.56 -4.94 5.92
N ALA A 97 -7.65 -4.70 6.65
CA ALA A 97 -7.98 -5.44 7.86
C ALA A 97 -8.16 -6.95 7.57
N TRP A 98 -8.86 -7.30 6.49
CA TRP A 98 -8.94 -8.68 6.03
C TRP A 98 -7.56 -9.26 5.72
N TYR A 99 -6.73 -8.54 4.96
CA TYR A 99 -5.37 -8.99 4.62
C TYR A 99 -4.52 -9.25 5.87
N LEU A 100 -4.55 -8.33 6.83
CA LEU A 100 -3.81 -8.45 8.09
C LEU A 100 -4.26 -9.67 8.90
N ASN A 101 -5.56 -9.91 9.00
CA ASN A 101 -6.12 -11.07 9.69
C ASN A 101 -5.78 -12.39 8.97
N ASP A 102 -5.91 -12.43 7.65
CA ASP A 102 -5.62 -13.61 6.81
C ASP A 102 -4.15 -14.01 6.81
N ASN A 103 -3.25 -13.05 7.05
CA ASN A 103 -1.80 -13.26 7.00
C ASN A 103 -1.13 -13.19 8.38
N GLU A 104 -1.90 -13.07 9.46
CA GLU A 104 -1.42 -12.93 10.84
C GLU A 104 -0.37 -11.81 10.95
N LYS A 105 -0.79 -10.57 10.67
CA LYS A 105 0.05 -9.37 10.66
C LYS A 105 -0.58 -8.26 11.50
N GLU A 106 0.24 -7.43 12.12
CA GLU A 106 -0.22 -6.35 13.01
C GLU A 106 -0.57 -5.07 12.25
N ALA A 107 0.21 -4.72 11.22
CA ALA A 107 0.05 -3.46 10.52
C ALA A 107 0.41 -3.55 9.03
N ALA A 108 -0.09 -2.58 8.25
CA ALA A 108 0.33 -2.36 6.89
C ALA A 108 0.35 -0.87 6.51
N LEU A 109 1.30 -0.53 5.63
CA LEU A 109 1.29 0.69 4.83
C LEU A 109 0.81 0.34 3.43
N ALA A 110 -0.37 0.81 3.04
CA ALA A 110 -1.01 0.49 1.77
C ALA A 110 -1.11 1.73 0.87
N ALA A 111 -0.57 1.61 -0.35
CA ALA A 111 -0.82 2.55 -1.43
C ALA A 111 -2.01 2.08 -2.28
N PHE A 112 -3.07 2.87 -2.32
CA PHE A 112 -4.24 2.66 -3.17
C PHE A 112 -4.18 3.57 -4.37
N HIS A 113 -4.21 3.00 -5.57
CA HIS A 113 -4.16 3.75 -6.83
C HIS A 113 -5.10 3.14 -7.87
N ALA A 114 -5.44 3.91 -8.91
CA ALA A 114 -6.16 3.41 -10.07
C ALA A 114 -5.47 3.86 -11.36
N ASP A 115 -5.52 3.03 -12.40
CA ASP A 115 -4.84 3.33 -13.66
C ASP A 115 -5.44 4.60 -14.32
N GLY A 116 -4.57 5.55 -14.66
CA GLY A 116 -4.95 6.85 -15.24
C GLY A 116 -5.56 7.84 -14.23
N SER A 117 -5.39 7.62 -12.92
CA SER A 117 -5.73 8.57 -11.87
C SER A 117 -4.46 9.26 -11.35
N ILE A 118 -4.49 10.59 -11.31
CA ILE A 118 -3.44 11.38 -10.66
C ILE A 118 -3.53 11.24 -9.14
N GLU A 119 -4.75 11.21 -8.62
CA GLU A 119 -4.97 10.97 -7.21
C GLU A 119 -4.62 9.52 -6.86
N TRP A 120 -4.03 9.33 -5.69
CA TRP A 120 -3.81 8.04 -5.03
C TRP A 120 -3.73 8.29 -3.52
N ARG A 121 -3.77 7.22 -2.71
CA ARG A 121 -3.81 7.33 -1.24
C ARG A 121 -2.78 6.40 -0.60
N CYS A 122 -1.95 6.94 0.28
CA CYS A 122 -1.20 6.15 1.25
C CYS A 122 -2.01 6.02 2.55
N SER A 123 -2.14 4.82 3.10
CA SER A 123 -2.88 4.55 4.34
C SER A 123 -2.06 3.67 5.27
N PHE A 124 -2.03 4.03 6.55
CA PHE A 124 -1.57 3.15 7.62
C PHE A 124 -2.78 2.48 8.29
N VAL A 125 -2.77 1.15 8.37
CA VAL A 125 -3.82 0.36 9.02
C VAL A 125 -3.17 -0.60 10.00
N ARG A 126 -3.76 -0.72 11.19
CA ARG A 126 -3.30 -1.58 12.28
C ARG A 126 -4.51 -2.25 12.94
N ILE A 127 -4.34 -3.50 13.38
CA ILE A 127 -5.29 -4.25 14.22
C ILE A 127 -4.88 -4.15 15.70
#